data_AF-A0A976QH05-F1
#
_entry.id   AF-A0A976QH05-F1
#
_cell.length_a   1.000
_cell.length_b   1.000
_cell.length_c   1.000
_cell.angle_alpha   90.00
_cell.angle_beta   90.00
_cell.angle_gamma   90.00
#
_symmetry.space_group_name_H-M   'P 1'
#
loop_
_entity.id
_entity.type
_entity.pdbx_description
1 polymer ?
#
loop_
_entity_poly.entity_id
_entity_poly.type
_entity_poly.pdbx_seq_one_letter_code
_entity_poly.pdbx_strand_id
1 'polypeptide(L)'
;MPFCSCALIRKPYNLKYGVEMNEERNTNEGACRASWQNCGVQADAEMLDIDKAEDAIAPLDEQTVRIRELITRFESCYHEAGREAERIVGAIGTGRCTEESDERPPERKKELENCRLILSRWCEDPSVRGMNLDVGGISADELLNAIGQVSPLKIWQVQRIVDKVVSALDPGRPYHNIALDLGDYGEPGANPAGKHYKDNTTFLERTKATIIHDTVDGQKAGISLAMAIDLFMPCHWDFAGALAILLKAIGGELHPERPYACCARNLRLSPLYDRLAIISNTLGIFWKGGEPGENTDRNLLASLAEAAPAKRWLAASMDKTIRLQLQASSDFWLQFS
;
A
#
# COMPACT_ATOMS: atom_id res chain seq x y z
N MET A 1 -16.94 1.94 -1.54
CA MET A 1 -15.80 1.72 -0.65
C MET A 1 -14.63 1.23 -1.46
N PRO A 2 -13.52 1.97 -1.48
CA PRO A 2 -12.56 1.89 -2.57
C PRO A 2 -11.67 0.63 -2.51
N PHE A 3 -11.16 0.28 -3.69
CA PHE A 3 -10.46 -0.97 -4.07
C PHE A 3 -9.20 -1.36 -3.29
N CYS A 4 -8.72 -0.51 -2.38
CA CYS A 4 -7.80 -0.86 -1.29
C CYS A 4 -8.42 -0.30 -0.02
N SER A 5 -8.41 -1.05 1.09
CA SER A 5 -8.68 -0.46 2.41
C SER A 5 -7.66 0.61 2.79
N CYS A 6 -6.56 0.78 2.04
CA CYS A 6 -5.75 1.99 2.09
C CYS A 6 -6.63 3.20 1.74
N ALA A 7 -7.36 3.18 0.61
CA ALA A 7 -8.09 4.29 -0.01
C ALA A 7 -9.28 4.91 0.79
N LEU A 8 -9.47 4.62 2.09
CA LEU A 8 -10.53 5.23 2.92
C LEU A 8 -10.21 6.71 3.20
N ILE A 9 -10.67 7.57 2.27
CA ILE A 9 -11.20 8.92 2.43
C ILE A 9 -10.88 9.57 3.80
N ARG A 10 -9.84 10.41 3.85
CA ARG A 10 -9.80 11.52 4.82
C ARG A 10 -11.02 12.41 4.58
N LYS A 11 -11.83 12.60 5.61
CA LYS A 11 -12.53 13.89 5.77
C LYS A 11 -11.44 14.97 5.87
N PRO A 12 -11.61 16.15 5.24
CA PRO A 12 -10.63 17.22 5.33
C PRO A 12 -10.40 17.59 6.81
N TYR A 13 -9.21 17.32 7.31
CA TYR A 13 -8.80 17.83 8.62
C TYR A 13 -8.54 19.32 8.47
N ASN A 14 -9.46 20.13 8.99
CA ASN A 14 -9.15 21.50 9.38
C ASN A 14 -8.19 21.44 10.58
N LEU A 15 -6.90 21.57 10.32
CA LEU A 15 -5.88 21.80 11.33
C LEU A 15 -6.12 23.19 11.95
N LYS A 16 -7.00 23.27 12.95
CA LYS A 16 -6.93 24.35 13.95
C LYS A 16 -5.80 24.01 14.91
N TYR A 17 -4.57 24.36 14.54
CA TYR A 17 -3.49 24.44 15.51
C TYR A 17 -3.75 25.62 16.45
N GLY A 18 -4.14 25.32 17.68
CA GLY A 18 -4.00 26.21 18.82
C GLY A 18 -2.69 25.87 19.52
N VAL A 19 -1.60 26.52 19.12
CA VAL A 19 -0.34 26.57 19.87
C VAL A 19 0.21 27.99 19.71
N GLU A 20 0.58 28.59 20.83
CA GLU A 20 1.04 29.97 20.95
C GLU A 20 2.20 30.27 19.99
N MET A 21 2.07 31.38 19.25
CA MET A 21 3.06 31.88 18.33
C MET A 21 4.32 32.34 19.08
N ASN A 22 5.39 31.56 18.98
CA ASN A 22 6.73 32.12 18.91
C ASN A 22 7.09 32.30 17.43
N GLU A 23 7.64 33.47 17.11
CA GLU A 23 8.16 33.85 15.78
C GLU A 23 9.29 32.90 15.36
N GLU A 24 8.94 31.76 14.77
CA GLU A 24 9.86 30.93 14.01
C GLU A 24 9.60 31.10 12.51
N ARG A 25 10.72 31.22 11.79
CA ARG A 25 10.80 31.48 10.35
C ARG A 25 9.88 30.57 9.55
N ASN A 26 9.26 31.17 8.54
CA ASN A 26 8.51 30.51 7.48
C ASN A 26 9.40 29.47 6.76
N THR A 27 9.34 28.20 7.18
CA THR A 27 10.12 27.05 6.66
C THR A 27 9.34 26.16 5.69
N ASN A 28 8.22 26.65 5.14
CA ASN A 28 7.39 25.88 4.19
C ASN A 28 8.01 25.72 2.77
N GLU A 29 9.24 26.17 2.54
CA GLU A 29 10.01 25.83 1.34
C GLU A 29 10.43 24.34 1.41
N GLY A 30 9.56 23.45 0.93
CA GLY A 30 9.90 22.03 0.73
C GLY A 30 8.80 21.01 1.07
N ALA A 31 7.68 21.43 1.66
CA ALA A 31 6.57 20.52 1.93
C ALA A 31 5.80 20.15 0.66
N CYS A 32 5.53 18.86 0.46
CA CYS A 32 4.66 18.40 -0.62
C CYS A 32 3.23 18.96 -0.50
N ARG A 33 2.61 19.31 -1.63
CA ARG A 33 1.14 19.46 -1.68
C ARG A 33 0.47 18.14 -1.29
N ALA A 34 -0.73 18.21 -0.73
CA ALA A 34 -1.51 17.04 -0.32
C ALA A 34 -1.77 16.05 -1.47
N SER A 35 -1.72 16.54 -2.71
CA SER A 35 -1.88 15.74 -3.92
C SER A 35 -0.71 14.75 -4.16
N TRP A 36 0.41 14.89 -3.44
CA TRP A 36 1.58 14.01 -3.49
C TRP A 36 1.71 13.06 -2.29
N GLN A 37 0.72 13.03 -1.39
CA GLN A 37 0.82 12.31 -0.11
C GLN A 37 1.08 10.80 -0.23
N ASN A 38 0.73 10.18 -1.36
CA ASN A 38 0.95 8.75 -1.61
C ASN A 38 2.35 8.41 -2.15
N CYS A 39 3.20 9.41 -2.42
CA CYS A 39 4.48 9.17 -3.08
C CYS A 39 5.62 10.11 -2.71
N GLY A 40 5.39 11.18 -1.94
CA GLY A 40 6.45 12.10 -1.56
C GLY A 40 6.24 12.76 -0.20
N VAL A 41 7.33 12.87 0.57
CA VAL A 41 7.36 13.63 1.83
C VAL A 41 7.89 15.05 1.62
N GLN A 42 8.83 15.22 0.68
CA GLN A 42 9.42 16.51 0.31
C GLN A 42 9.30 16.74 -1.19
N ALA A 43 8.97 17.97 -1.58
CA ALA A 43 8.81 18.33 -2.99
C ALA A 43 10.18 18.46 -3.66
N ASP A 44 10.37 17.77 -4.78
CA ASP A 44 11.51 18.00 -5.66
C ASP A 44 11.21 19.01 -6.78
N ALA A 45 12.22 19.39 -7.55
CA ALA A 45 12.08 20.39 -8.61
C ALA A 45 11.02 20.01 -9.67
N GLU A 46 10.92 18.73 -10.01
CA GLU A 46 9.93 18.26 -10.99
C GLU A 46 8.51 18.34 -10.42
N MET A 47 8.32 18.00 -9.14
CA MET A 47 7.03 18.17 -8.45
C MET A 47 6.61 19.64 -8.41
N LEU A 48 7.54 20.55 -8.09
CA LEU A 48 7.27 22.00 -8.07
C LEU A 48 6.89 22.54 -9.45
N ASP A 49 7.45 22.00 -10.53
CA ASP A 49 7.09 22.41 -11.88
C ASP A 49 5.71 21.85 -12.30
N ILE A 50 5.37 20.63 -11.88
CA ILE A 50 4.02 20.07 -12.05
C ILE A 50 2.98 20.89 -11.26
N ASP A 51 3.32 21.31 -10.04
CA ASP A 51 2.48 22.16 -9.20
C ASP A 51 2.25 23.54 -9.83
N LYS A 52 3.27 24.16 -10.44
CA LYS A 52 3.10 25.40 -11.21
C LYS A 52 2.21 25.20 -12.44
N ALA A 53 2.30 24.03 -13.09
CA ALA A 53 1.44 23.71 -14.23
C ALA A 53 -0.02 23.58 -13.81
N GLU A 54 -0.31 23.06 -12.60
CA GLU A 54 -1.64 23.07 -11.98
C GLU A 54 -2.16 24.51 -11.81
N ASP A 55 -1.34 25.38 -11.21
CA ASP A 55 -1.72 26.76 -10.91
C ASP A 55 -2.03 27.55 -12.19
N ALA A 56 -1.32 27.26 -13.29
CA ALA A 56 -1.52 27.91 -14.58
C ALA A 56 -2.81 27.51 -15.32
N ILE A 57 -3.38 26.35 -15.00
CA ILE A 57 -4.62 25.85 -15.61
C ILE A 57 -5.84 26.02 -14.70
N ALA A 58 -5.66 26.56 -13.50
CA ALA A 58 -6.74 26.78 -12.55
C ALA A 58 -7.73 27.85 -13.05
N PRO A 59 -9.02 27.77 -12.66
CA PRO A 59 -9.64 26.72 -11.84
C PRO A 59 -9.83 25.40 -12.62
N LEU A 60 -9.61 24.27 -11.94
CA LEU A 60 -9.85 22.94 -12.50
C LEU A 60 -11.35 22.64 -12.54
N ASP A 61 -11.80 21.98 -13.60
CA ASP A 61 -13.15 21.42 -13.63
C ASP A 61 -13.27 20.18 -12.73
N GLU A 62 -14.52 19.81 -12.42
CA GLU A 62 -14.83 18.70 -11.51
C GLU A 62 -14.21 17.36 -11.95
N GLN A 63 -14.21 17.05 -13.24
CA GLN A 63 -13.67 15.78 -13.73
C GLN A 63 -12.14 15.77 -13.61
N THR A 64 -11.48 16.87 -13.92
CA THR A 64 -10.04 17.03 -13.75
C THR A 64 -9.63 16.84 -12.29
N VAL A 65 -10.38 17.42 -11.33
CA VAL A 65 -10.16 17.20 -9.88
C VAL A 65 -10.33 15.72 -9.53
N ARG A 66 -11.42 15.08 -9.98
CA ARG A 66 -11.67 13.66 -9.70
C ARG A 66 -10.58 12.73 -10.25
N ILE A 67 -10.06 13.02 -11.45
CA ILE A 67 -8.93 12.24 -12.02
C ILE A 67 -7.68 12.45 -11.18
N ARG A 68 -7.43 13.68 -10.70
CA ARG A 68 -6.29 13.95 -9.82
C ARG A 68 -6.40 13.20 -8.49
N GLU A 69 -7.60 13.09 -7.93
CA GLU A 69 -7.87 12.29 -6.72
C GLU A 69 -7.63 10.79 -6.93
N LEU A 70 -7.87 10.26 -8.13
CA LEU A 70 -7.49 8.88 -8.47
C LEU A 70 -5.97 8.70 -8.41
N ILE A 71 -5.21 9.64 -9.00
CA ILE A 71 -3.74 9.61 -8.98
C ILE A 71 -3.22 9.67 -7.54
N THR A 72 -3.82 10.52 -6.69
CA THR A 72 -3.43 10.65 -5.26
C THR A 72 -3.70 9.38 -4.44
N ARG A 73 -4.62 8.50 -4.88
CA ARG A 73 -4.93 7.23 -4.20
C ARG A 73 -4.25 6.02 -4.86
N PHE A 74 -3.49 6.23 -5.92
CA PHE A 74 -2.82 5.18 -6.64
C PHE A 74 -1.69 4.57 -5.80
N GLU A 75 -1.63 3.23 -5.74
CA GLU A 75 -0.63 2.49 -4.98
C GLU A 75 -0.02 1.38 -5.85
N SER A 76 1.28 1.49 -6.17
CA SER A 76 1.98 0.54 -7.04
C SER A 76 2.07 -0.88 -6.46
N CYS A 77 1.90 -1.02 -5.14
CA CYS A 77 1.92 -2.32 -4.46
C CYS A 77 0.59 -3.08 -4.53
N TYR A 78 -0.46 -2.46 -5.08
CA TYR A 78 -1.76 -3.05 -5.24
C TYR A 78 -1.76 -4.22 -6.25
N HIS A 79 -2.46 -5.31 -5.95
CA HIS A 79 -2.48 -6.50 -6.81
C HIS A 79 -3.08 -6.28 -8.21
N GLU A 80 -3.86 -5.21 -8.42
CA GLU A 80 -4.33 -4.78 -9.76
C GLU A 80 -3.75 -3.42 -10.17
N ALA A 81 -2.62 -3.00 -9.61
CA ALA A 81 -2.02 -1.68 -9.89
C ALA A 81 -1.86 -1.39 -11.39
N GLY A 82 -1.52 -2.40 -12.21
CA GLY A 82 -1.45 -2.25 -13.66
C GLY A 82 -2.79 -1.88 -14.30
N ARG A 83 -3.87 -2.58 -13.94
CA ARG A 83 -5.23 -2.29 -14.45
C ARG A 83 -5.72 -0.93 -13.96
N GLU A 84 -5.43 -0.61 -12.71
CA GLU A 84 -5.79 0.68 -12.12
C GLU A 84 -5.06 1.84 -12.81
N ALA A 85 -3.76 1.68 -13.09
CA ALA A 85 -3.00 2.66 -13.84
C ALA A 85 -3.56 2.85 -15.26
N GLU A 86 -3.90 1.76 -15.96
CA GLU A 86 -4.55 1.82 -17.29
C GLU A 86 -5.91 2.52 -17.24
N ARG A 87 -6.71 2.27 -16.20
CA ARG A 87 -7.99 2.94 -15.99
C ARG A 87 -7.80 4.45 -15.78
N ILE A 88 -6.82 4.86 -14.97
CA ILE A 88 -6.48 6.27 -14.75
C ILE A 88 -6.01 6.91 -16.06
N VAL A 89 -5.15 6.24 -16.84
CA VAL A 89 -4.72 6.70 -18.17
C VAL A 89 -5.92 6.89 -19.11
N GLY A 90 -6.85 5.94 -19.13
CA GLY A 90 -8.09 6.05 -19.90
C GLY A 90 -8.97 7.23 -19.46
N ALA A 91 -9.04 7.49 -18.15
CA ALA A 91 -9.76 8.65 -17.62
C ALA A 91 -9.10 9.97 -18.04
N ILE A 92 -7.76 10.05 -18.02
CA ILE A 92 -7.02 11.21 -18.56
C ILE A 92 -7.33 11.39 -20.06
N GLY A 93 -7.30 10.31 -20.84
CA GLY A 93 -7.55 10.35 -22.27
C GLY A 93 -8.96 10.82 -22.64
N THR A 94 -9.98 10.36 -21.91
CA THR A 94 -11.38 10.77 -22.16
C THR A 94 -11.79 12.06 -21.44
N GLY A 95 -11.01 12.51 -20.45
CA GLY A 95 -11.36 13.61 -19.56
C GLY A 95 -12.51 13.27 -18.61
N ARG A 96 -12.80 11.98 -18.36
CA ARG A 96 -13.89 11.52 -17.51
C ARG A 96 -13.50 10.32 -16.67
N CYS A 97 -13.87 10.32 -15.39
CA CYS A 97 -13.76 9.13 -14.57
C CYS A 97 -14.84 8.11 -14.95
N THR A 98 -14.46 6.84 -15.07
CA THR A 98 -15.43 5.74 -15.04
C THR A 98 -15.97 5.57 -13.63
N GLU A 99 -17.12 4.92 -13.52
CA GLU A 99 -17.65 4.50 -12.22
C GLU A 99 -16.63 3.58 -11.52
N GLU A 100 -16.33 3.89 -10.25
CA GLU A 100 -15.50 3.05 -9.41
C GLU A 100 -16.39 1.91 -8.89
N SER A 101 -15.93 0.67 -9.02
CA SER A 101 -16.55 -0.42 -8.27
C SER A 101 -16.13 -0.32 -6.81
N ASP A 102 -17.08 -0.59 -5.93
CA ASP A 102 -16.86 -0.67 -4.50
C ASP A 102 -16.59 -2.10 -4.03
N GLU A 103 -16.57 -3.04 -4.97
CA GLU A 103 -16.35 -4.44 -4.73
C GLU A 103 -14.91 -4.82 -5.00
N ARG A 104 -14.34 -5.56 -4.05
CA ARG A 104 -13.07 -6.24 -4.22
C ARG A 104 -13.17 -7.29 -5.34
N PRO A 105 -12.10 -7.52 -6.12
CA PRO A 105 -12.08 -8.58 -7.13
C PRO A 105 -12.51 -9.93 -6.52
N PRO A 106 -13.36 -10.72 -7.20
CA PRO A 106 -13.92 -11.95 -6.64
C PRO A 106 -12.86 -12.93 -6.12
N GLU A 107 -11.76 -13.09 -6.85
CA GLU A 107 -10.64 -13.94 -6.45
C GLU A 107 -10.00 -13.45 -5.14
N ARG A 108 -9.62 -12.17 -5.08
CA ARG A 108 -9.05 -11.57 -3.87
C ARG A 108 -10.00 -11.65 -2.68
N LYS A 109 -11.30 -11.44 -2.89
CA LYS A 109 -12.31 -11.59 -1.82
C LYS A 109 -12.34 -13.01 -1.26
N LYS A 110 -12.35 -14.02 -2.15
CA LYS A 110 -12.32 -15.44 -1.77
C LYS A 110 -11.06 -15.79 -0.97
N GLU A 111 -9.89 -15.31 -1.40
CA GLU A 111 -8.63 -15.53 -0.68
C GLU A 111 -8.68 -14.97 0.76
N LEU A 112 -9.24 -13.77 0.95
CA LEU A 112 -9.38 -13.16 2.27
C LEU A 112 -10.40 -13.92 3.14
N GLU A 113 -11.52 -14.34 2.57
CA GLU A 113 -12.54 -15.13 3.28
C GLU A 113 -11.98 -16.49 3.72
N ASN A 114 -11.23 -17.16 2.85
CA ASN A 114 -10.52 -18.40 3.15
C ASN A 114 -9.46 -18.19 4.23
N CYS A 115 -8.61 -17.17 4.09
CA CYS A 115 -7.59 -16.83 5.08
C CYS A 115 -8.20 -16.61 6.46
N ARG A 116 -9.26 -15.78 6.55
CA ARG A 116 -10.01 -15.58 7.80
C ARG A 116 -10.52 -16.91 8.36
N LEU A 117 -11.19 -17.72 7.55
CA LEU A 117 -11.80 -18.97 8.00
C LEU A 117 -10.75 -19.98 8.50
N ILE A 118 -9.66 -20.17 7.77
CA ILE A 118 -8.56 -21.09 8.14
C ILE A 118 -7.95 -20.65 9.48
N LEU A 119 -7.54 -19.38 9.58
CA LEU A 119 -6.81 -18.90 10.75
C LEU A 119 -7.69 -18.73 11.99
N SER A 120 -8.94 -18.26 11.84
CA SER A 120 -9.88 -18.19 12.96
C SER A 120 -10.18 -19.58 13.52
N ARG A 121 -10.37 -20.58 12.67
CA ARG A 121 -10.60 -21.97 13.13
C ARG A 121 -9.40 -22.54 13.86
N TRP A 122 -8.18 -22.27 13.40
CA TRP A 122 -6.98 -22.70 14.11
C TRP A 122 -6.82 -21.98 15.46
N CYS A 123 -7.18 -20.71 15.56
CA CYS A 123 -7.17 -19.98 16.83
C CYS A 123 -8.19 -20.53 17.85
N GLU A 124 -9.33 -21.06 17.38
CA GLU A 124 -10.36 -21.70 18.21
C GLU A 124 -9.99 -23.15 18.58
N ASP A 125 -9.54 -23.93 17.60
CA ASP A 125 -9.13 -25.31 17.74
C ASP A 125 -7.85 -25.57 16.92
N PRO A 126 -6.67 -25.50 17.55
CA PRO A 126 -5.40 -25.74 16.86
C PRO A 126 -5.19 -27.18 16.34
N SER A 127 -6.09 -28.11 16.71
CA SER A 127 -6.07 -29.48 16.20
C SER A 127 -6.80 -29.63 14.85
N VAL A 128 -7.46 -28.58 14.35
CA VAL A 128 -8.16 -28.57 13.06
C VAL A 128 -7.23 -28.97 11.91
N ARG A 129 -7.68 -29.89 11.05
CA ARG A 129 -6.94 -30.39 9.87
C ARG A 129 -7.91 -30.71 8.72
N GLY A 130 -7.37 -30.86 7.51
CA GLY A 130 -8.12 -31.37 6.35
C GLY A 130 -9.17 -30.39 5.82
N MET A 131 -8.94 -29.08 6.00
CA MET A 131 -9.81 -28.07 5.43
C MET A 131 -9.56 -28.01 3.92
N ASN A 132 -10.60 -28.22 3.11
CA ASN A 132 -10.52 -28.10 1.65
C ASN A 132 -10.59 -26.62 1.22
N LEU A 133 -9.60 -25.83 1.63
CA LEU A 133 -9.48 -24.40 1.38
C LEU A 133 -8.02 -24.07 1.04
N ASP A 134 -7.82 -22.99 0.29
CA ASP A 134 -6.50 -22.46 -0.05
C ASP A 134 -6.50 -20.93 -0.03
N VAL A 135 -5.31 -20.34 0.06
CA VAL A 135 -5.08 -18.90 -0.09
C VAL A 135 -4.01 -18.71 -1.15
N GLY A 136 -4.38 -18.20 -2.33
CA GLY A 136 -3.45 -18.03 -3.44
C GLY A 136 -2.77 -19.33 -3.87
N GLY A 137 -3.48 -20.47 -3.81
CA GLY A 137 -2.95 -21.79 -4.12
C GLY A 137 -2.20 -22.49 -2.98
N ILE A 138 -1.97 -21.83 -1.85
CA ILE A 138 -1.36 -22.43 -0.66
C ILE A 138 -2.44 -23.12 0.16
N SER A 139 -2.32 -24.44 0.37
CA SER A 139 -3.33 -25.21 1.08
C SER A 139 -3.46 -24.81 2.55
N ALA A 140 -4.67 -24.96 3.12
CA ALA A 140 -4.90 -24.73 4.54
C ALA A 140 -3.95 -25.55 5.42
N ASP A 141 -3.75 -26.84 5.13
CA ASP A 141 -2.87 -27.69 5.93
C ASP A 141 -1.41 -27.20 5.89
N GLU A 142 -0.92 -26.71 4.74
CA GLU A 142 0.41 -26.11 4.63
C GLU A 142 0.54 -24.85 5.48
N LEU A 143 -0.43 -23.93 5.40
CA LEU A 143 -0.46 -22.71 6.22
C LEU A 143 -0.49 -23.02 7.72
N LEU A 144 -1.31 -23.99 8.15
CA LEU A 144 -1.45 -24.35 9.56
C LEU A 144 -0.21 -25.10 10.08
N ASN A 145 0.40 -25.95 9.26
CA ASN A 145 1.63 -26.65 9.62
C ASN A 145 2.81 -25.67 9.79
N ALA A 146 2.85 -24.58 9.02
CA ALA A 146 3.88 -23.54 9.15
C ALA A 146 3.92 -22.88 10.54
N ILE A 147 2.78 -22.83 11.25
CA ILE A 147 2.70 -22.24 12.60
C ILE A 147 3.37 -23.16 13.65
N GLY A 148 3.50 -24.45 13.37
CA GLY A 148 4.15 -25.43 14.24
C GLY A 148 3.43 -25.66 15.58
N GLN A 149 4.20 -25.96 16.64
CA GLN A 149 3.62 -26.26 17.96
C GLN A 149 2.92 -25.03 18.55
N VAL A 150 1.70 -25.26 19.06
CA VAL A 150 0.80 -24.26 19.64
C VAL A 150 1.38 -23.67 20.92
N SER A 151 1.16 -22.36 21.09
CA SER A 151 1.35 -21.67 22.36
C SER A 151 0.40 -20.47 22.46
N PRO A 152 0.13 -19.95 23.67
CA PRO A 152 -0.69 -18.74 23.84
C PRO A 152 -0.18 -17.54 23.03
N LEU A 153 1.14 -17.36 22.94
CA LEU A 153 1.75 -16.29 22.14
C LEU A 153 1.43 -16.45 20.66
N LYS A 154 1.56 -17.66 20.09
CA LYS A 154 1.28 -17.88 18.67
C LYS A 154 -0.19 -17.67 18.32
N ILE A 155 -1.11 -18.11 19.19
CA ILE A 155 -2.54 -17.82 19.05
C ILE A 155 -2.76 -16.30 19.02
N TRP A 156 -2.18 -15.58 19.96
CA TRP A 156 -2.29 -14.12 20.00
C TRP A 156 -1.74 -13.44 18.74
N GLN A 157 -0.60 -13.92 18.21
CA GLN A 157 0.01 -13.38 16.98
C GLN A 157 -0.85 -13.67 15.74
N VAL A 158 -1.35 -14.90 15.57
CA VAL A 158 -2.23 -15.26 14.44
C VAL A 158 -3.56 -14.51 14.50
N GLN A 159 -4.10 -14.25 15.71
CA GLN A 159 -5.28 -13.41 15.86
C GLN A 159 -5.07 -11.98 15.31
N ARG A 160 -3.86 -11.42 15.37
CA ARG A 160 -3.59 -10.10 14.77
C ARG A 160 -3.65 -10.13 13.24
N ILE A 161 -3.18 -11.21 12.63
CA ILE A 161 -3.35 -11.44 11.18
C ILE A 161 -4.84 -11.58 10.84
N VAL A 162 -5.60 -12.33 11.63
CA VAL A 162 -7.07 -12.43 11.48
C VAL A 162 -7.72 -11.05 11.58
N ASP A 163 -7.35 -10.24 12.57
CA ASP A 163 -7.91 -8.89 12.77
C ASP A 163 -7.64 -8.00 11.54
N LYS A 164 -6.44 -8.05 10.95
CA LYS A 164 -6.11 -7.35 9.68
C LYS A 164 -7.03 -7.79 8.54
N VAL A 165 -7.19 -9.10 8.35
CA VAL A 165 -8.02 -9.64 7.26
C VAL A 165 -9.50 -9.31 7.49
N VAL A 166 -9.98 -9.38 8.73
CA VAL A 166 -11.34 -8.96 9.11
C VAL A 166 -11.56 -7.49 8.82
N SER A 167 -10.63 -6.60 9.19
CA SER A 167 -10.72 -5.17 8.91
C SER A 167 -10.82 -4.87 7.41
N ALA A 168 -10.16 -5.67 6.56
CA ALA A 168 -10.29 -5.54 5.11
C ALA A 168 -11.61 -6.09 4.57
N LEU A 169 -12.16 -7.15 5.16
CA LEU A 169 -13.46 -7.73 4.78
C LEU A 169 -14.65 -6.91 5.30
N ASP A 170 -14.48 -6.27 6.45
CA ASP A 170 -15.50 -5.51 7.18
C ASP A 170 -14.86 -4.22 7.75
N PRO A 171 -14.98 -3.08 7.04
CA PRO A 171 -14.46 -1.79 7.49
C PRO A 171 -15.07 -1.30 8.81
N GLY A 172 -16.19 -1.88 9.28
CA GLY A 172 -16.77 -1.57 10.59
C GLY A 172 -15.95 -2.13 11.76
N ARG A 173 -14.93 -2.96 11.48
CA ARG A 173 -14.07 -3.62 12.47
C ARG A 173 -12.60 -3.25 12.25
N PRO A 174 -12.18 -2.04 12.64
CA PRO A 174 -10.83 -1.56 12.35
C PRO A 174 -9.77 -2.38 13.08
N TYR A 175 -8.63 -2.58 12.41
CA TYR A 175 -7.42 -3.11 13.02
C TYR A 175 -6.73 -2.09 13.92
N HIS A 176 -5.98 -2.56 14.92
CA HIS A 176 -5.17 -1.73 15.81
C HIS A 176 -3.69 -2.08 15.65
N ASN A 177 -2.87 -1.09 15.26
CA ASN A 177 -1.44 -1.30 15.03
C ASN A 177 -0.69 -1.71 16.31
N ILE A 178 0.30 -2.59 16.14
CA ILE A 178 1.11 -3.20 17.19
C ILE A 178 2.41 -2.41 17.40
N ALA A 179 3.06 -2.02 16.30
CA ALA A 179 4.35 -1.37 16.24
C ALA A 179 4.32 0.01 15.56
N LEU A 180 3.49 0.21 14.54
CA LEU A 180 3.47 1.48 13.79
C LEU A 180 2.55 2.51 14.45
N ASP A 181 3.10 3.64 14.88
CA ASP A 181 2.38 4.84 15.35
C ASP A 181 1.75 5.62 14.17
N LEU A 182 1.34 4.90 13.13
CA LEU A 182 0.86 5.44 11.87
C LEU A 182 -0.60 5.09 11.64
N GLY A 183 -1.31 5.96 10.94
CA GLY A 183 -2.54 5.64 10.23
C GLY A 183 -2.24 4.86 8.94
N ASP A 184 -3.28 4.62 8.15
CA ASP A 184 -3.20 3.77 6.95
C ASP A 184 -2.30 4.34 5.84
N TYR A 185 -1.93 5.63 5.90
CA TYR A 185 -1.10 6.32 4.91
C TYR A 185 0.14 7.00 5.49
N GLY A 186 0.58 6.57 6.67
CA GLY A 186 1.76 7.17 7.30
C GLY A 186 1.50 8.51 7.98
N GLU A 187 0.25 8.94 8.12
CA GLU A 187 -0.09 10.01 9.06
C GLU A 187 0.09 9.55 10.51
N PRO A 188 0.28 10.45 11.50
CA PRO A 188 0.30 10.05 12.90
C PRO A 188 -0.99 9.33 13.31
N GLY A 189 -0.86 8.17 13.94
CA GLY A 189 -1.99 7.41 14.45
C GLY A 189 -2.75 8.18 15.54
N ALA A 190 -4.07 7.97 15.63
CA ALA A 190 -4.91 8.60 16.65
C ALA A 190 -4.55 8.15 18.08
N ASN A 191 -3.85 7.02 18.22
CA ASN A 191 -3.34 6.49 19.47
C ASN A 191 -1.95 5.89 19.24
N PRO A 192 -1.08 5.87 20.27
CA PRO A 192 0.15 5.08 20.23
C PRO A 192 -0.13 3.61 19.93
N ALA A 193 0.67 3.02 19.06
CA ALA A 193 0.74 1.62 18.72
C ALA A 193 0.92 0.78 19.98
N GLY A 194 0.24 -0.37 20.02
CA GLY A 194 0.28 -1.24 21.18
C GLY A 194 -0.57 -0.78 22.37
N LYS A 195 -1.07 0.46 22.42
CA LYS A 195 -1.92 0.95 23.53
C LYS A 195 -3.19 0.12 23.71
N HIS A 196 -3.77 -0.36 22.61
CA HIS A 196 -4.92 -1.26 22.63
C HIS A 196 -4.60 -2.61 23.31
N TYR A 197 -3.32 -3.03 23.28
CA TYR A 197 -2.85 -4.32 23.77
C TYR A 197 -2.16 -4.24 25.14
N LYS A 198 -2.43 -3.21 25.94
CA LYS A 198 -1.83 -2.99 27.26
C LYS A 198 -2.00 -4.16 28.25
N ASP A 199 -3.04 -4.97 28.08
CA ASP A 199 -3.28 -6.16 28.92
C ASP A 199 -2.48 -7.39 28.43
N ASN A 200 -1.75 -7.27 27.32
CA ASN A 200 -0.95 -8.31 26.68
C ASN A 200 0.50 -7.85 26.44
N THR A 201 1.04 -6.98 27.29
CA THR A 201 2.39 -6.38 27.13
C THR A 201 3.49 -7.41 26.90
N THR A 202 3.48 -8.54 27.60
CA THR A 202 4.49 -9.58 27.40
C THR A 202 4.45 -10.18 25.97
N PHE A 203 3.26 -10.36 25.40
CA PHE A 203 3.12 -10.86 24.02
C PHE A 203 3.51 -9.78 23.01
N LEU A 204 3.13 -8.54 23.27
CA LEU A 204 3.51 -7.37 22.48
C LEU A 204 5.04 -7.24 22.39
N GLU A 205 5.73 -7.19 23.52
CA GLU A 205 7.20 -7.03 23.58
C GLU A 205 7.93 -8.19 22.91
N ARG A 206 7.48 -9.44 23.13
CA ARG A 206 8.07 -10.60 22.45
C ARG A 206 7.87 -10.54 20.93
N THR A 207 6.73 -10.06 20.46
CA THR A 207 6.43 -9.93 19.03
C THR A 207 7.25 -8.80 18.40
N LYS A 208 7.46 -7.69 19.11
CA LYS A 208 8.37 -6.61 18.69
C LYS A 208 9.84 -7.05 18.65
N ALA A 209 10.27 -7.86 19.61
CA ALA A 209 11.65 -8.36 19.69
C ALA A 209 11.97 -9.48 18.68
N THR A 210 10.95 -10.11 18.09
CA THR A 210 11.15 -11.19 17.11
C THR A 210 11.49 -10.58 15.75
N ILE A 211 12.70 -10.82 15.24
CA ILE A 211 13.18 -10.26 13.97
C ILE A 211 13.12 -11.31 12.86
N ILE A 212 12.47 -10.97 11.76
CA ILE A 212 12.53 -11.70 10.50
C ILE A 212 13.78 -11.20 9.76
N HIS A 213 14.73 -12.11 9.52
CA HIS A 213 16.00 -11.85 8.85
C HIS A 213 15.85 -12.02 7.34
N ASP A 214 15.54 -10.93 6.67
CA ASP A 214 15.11 -10.90 5.28
C ASP A 214 16.14 -10.16 4.39
N THR A 215 15.80 -9.94 3.11
CA THR A 215 16.53 -9.06 2.21
C THR A 215 15.63 -7.96 1.65
N VAL A 216 16.23 -6.79 1.44
CA VAL A 216 15.63 -5.62 0.81
C VAL A 216 16.45 -5.27 -0.41
N ASP A 217 15.87 -5.38 -1.60
CA ASP A 217 16.57 -5.09 -2.85
C ASP A 217 17.93 -5.85 -2.95
N GLY A 218 17.95 -7.08 -2.44
CA GLY A 218 19.12 -7.96 -2.39
C GLY A 218 20.09 -7.70 -1.23
N GLN A 219 19.87 -6.67 -0.41
CA GLN A 219 20.69 -6.36 0.76
C GLN A 219 20.11 -7.01 2.01
N LYS A 220 20.97 -7.46 2.94
CA LYS A 220 20.51 -8.03 4.22
C LYS A 220 19.76 -6.97 5.02
N ALA A 221 18.58 -7.34 5.52
CA ALA A 221 17.74 -6.48 6.32
C ALA A 221 17.06 -7.27 7.45
N GLY A 222 16.40 -6.55 8.36
CA GLY A 222 15.58 -7.14 9.40
C GLY A 222 14.29 -6.35 9.54
N ILE A 223 13.20 -7.05 9.85
CA ILE A 223 11.93 -6.42 10.23
C ILE A 223 11.38 -7.14 11.45
N SER A 224 10.85 -6.41 12.43
CA SER A 224 10.17 -7.06 13.55
C SER A 224 8.90 -7.75 13.07
N LEU A 225 8.54 -8.86 13.70
CA LEU A 225 7.28 -9.56 13.39
C LEU A 225 6.07 -8.64 13.63
N ALA A 226 6.13 -7.77 14.64
CA ALA A 226 5.09 -6.78 14.89
C ALA A 226 4.91 -5.80 13.72
N MET A 227 6.00 -5.23 13.19
CA MET A 227 5.93 -4.37 12.01
C MET A 227 5.50 -5.12 10.76
N ALA A 228 5.98 -6.37 10.59
CA ALA A 228 5.59 -7.19 9.45
C ALA A 228 4.07 -7.48 9.45
N ILE A 229 3.47 -7.73 10.62
CA ILE A 229 2.01 -7.87 10.77
C ILE A 229 1.29 -6.54 10.50
N ASP A 230 1.81 -5.41 10.98
CA ASP A 230 1.20 -4.09 10.71
C ASP A 230 1.24 -3.73 9.21
N LEU A 231 2.31 -4.10 8.51
CA LEU A 231 2.50 -3.91 7.07
C LEU A 231 1.88 -5.03 6.22
N PHE A 232 1.26 -6.04 6.83
CA PHE A 232 0.52 -7.08 6.13
C PHE A 232 -0.77 -6.51 5.55
N MET A 233 -0.72 -6.10 4.29
CA MET A 233 -1.85 -5.46 3.62
C MET A 233 -2.63 -6.44 2.74
N PRO A 234 -3.93 -6.68 3.04
CA PRO A 234 -4.80 -7.56 2.26
C PRO A 234 -4.96 -7.21 0.77
N CYS A 235 -4.60 -6.00 0.33
CA CYS A 235 -4.67 -5.61 -1.10
C CYS A 235 -3.33 -5.76 -1.86
N HIS A 236 -2.27 -6.18 -1.18
CA HIS A 236 -0.92 -6.33 -1.73
C HIS A 236 -0.84 -7.44 -2.80
N TRP A 237 0.00 -7.26 -3.82
CA TRP A 237 0.20 -8.24 -4.88
C TRP A 237 0.65 -9.61 -4.37
N ASP A 238 1.49 -9.64 -3.34
CA ASP A 238 2.05 -10.87 -2.73
C ASP A 238 1.33 -11.32 -1.45
N PHE A 239 0.02 -11.10 -1.33
CA PHE A 239 -0.72 -11.40 -0.09
C PHE A 239 -0.49 -12.83 0.44
N ALA A 240 -0.66 -13.85 -0.40
CA ALA A 240 -0.54 -15.26 0.01
C ALA A 240 0.89 -15.60 0.42
N GLY A 241 1.86 -15.11 -0.34
CA GLY A 241 3.27 -15.31 -0.01
C GLY A 241 3.67 -14.59 1.28
N ALA A 242 3.22 -13.35 1.49
CA ALA A 242 3.48 -12.59 2.71
C ALA A 242 2.85 -13.29 3.93
N LEU A 243 1.63 -13.80 3.77
CA LEU A 243 0.95 -14.61 4.79
C LEU A 243 1.80 -15.83 5.19
N ALA A 244 2.28 -16.60 4.22
CA ALA A 244 3.09 -17.79 4.48
C ALA A 244 4.37 -17.44 5.26
N ILE A 245 5.07 -16.35 4.90
CA ILE A 245 6.26 -15.86 5.63
C ILE A 245 5.91 -15.50 7.07
N LEU A 246 4.80 -14.78 7.30
CA LEU A 246 4.39 -14.40 8.65
C LEU A 246 4.04 -15.62 9.52
N LEU A 247 3.33 -16.60 8.97
CA LEU A 247 2.97 -17.82 9.72
C LEU A 247 4.21 -18.66 10.05
N LYS A 248 5.16 -18.79 9.11
CA LYS A 248 6.46 -19.41 9.33
C LYS A 248 7.27 -18.68 10.41
N ALA A 249 7.31 -17.36 10.39
CA ALA A 249 7.97 -16.54 11.39
C ALA A 249 7.34 -16.71 12.79
N ILE A 250 6.01 -16.74 12.88
CA ILE A 250 5.28 -17.11 14.10
C ILE A 250 5.65 -18.53 14.54
N GLY A 251 5.85 -19.45 13.60
CA GLY A 251 6.30 -20.82 13.82
C GLY A 251 7.73 -20.94 14.38
N GLY A 252 8.57 -19.93 14.14
CA GLY A 252 9.97 -19.86 14.55
C GLY A 252 10.98 -19.86 13.38
N GLU A 253 10.51 -19.96 12.13
CA GLU A 253 11.35 -19.86 10.93
C GLU A 253 11.54 -18.37 10.57
N LEU A 254 12.65 -17.80 11.06
CA LEU A 254 12.94 -16.36 10.93
C LEU A 254 13.75 -15.98 9.68
N HIS A 255 14.12 -16.95 8.85
CA HIS A 255 14.87 -16.75 7.61
C HIS A 255 14.02 -17.22 6.43
N PRO A 256 13.22 -16.33 5.81
CA PRO A 256 12.36 -16.73 4.72
C PRO A 256 13.19 -17.13 3.48
N GLU A 257 12.72 -18.13 2.75
CA GLU A 257 13.37 -18.64 1.52
C GLU A 257 13.35 -17.62 0.37
N ARG A 258 12.41 -16.66 0.43
CA ARG A 258 12.24 -15.58 -0.54
C ARG A 258 12.05 -14.26 0.20
N PRO A 259 12.34 -13.11 -0.44
CA PRO A 259 12.23 -11.82 0.23
C PRO A 259 10.80 -11.54 0.72
N TYR A 260 10.67 -10.94 1.91
CA TYR A 260 9.37 -10.47 2.42
C TYR A 260 8.95 -9.21 1.65
N ALA A 261 7.87 -9.33 0.88
CA ALA A 261 7.29 -8.21 0.15
C ALA A 261 6.03 -7.70 0.86
N CYS A 262 6.04 -6.42 1.20
CA CYS A 262 4.91 -5.68 1.78
C CYS A 262 4.99 -4.23 1.30
N CYS A 263 3.95 -3.42 1.45
CA CYS A 263 3.86 -2.01 1.03
C CYS A 263 5.20 -1.30 0.73
N ALA A 264 5.46 -1.01 -0.55
CA ALA A 264 6.70 -0.41 -1.08
C ALA A 264 8.01 -1.21 -0.88
N ARG A 265 8.09 -2.11 0.11
CA ARG A 265 9.21 -3.01 0.35
C ARG A 265 9.29 -4.09 -0.73
N ASN A 266 10.47 -4.22 -1.36
CA ASN A 266 10.74 -5.20 -2.41
C ASN A 266 9.76 -5.09 -3.59
N LEU A 267 9.29 -3.87 -3.90
CA LEU A 267 8.33 -3.62 -4.98
C LEU A 267 8.85 -4.06 -6.37
N ARG A 268 10.18 -4.11 -6.55
CA ARG A 268 10.83 -4.64 -7.76
C ARG A 268 10.54 -6.12 -8.02
N LEU A 269 10.12 -6.87 -7.00
CA LEU A 269 9.70 -8.27 -7.16
C LEU A 269 8.25 -8.40 -7.63
N SER A 270 7.50 -7.29 -7.65
CA SER A 270 6.13 -7.31 -8.15
C SER A 270 6.11 -7.72 -9.62
N PRO A 271 5.22 -8.65 -10.01
CA PRO A 271 5.03 -8.99 -11.42
C PRO A 271 4.48 -7.81 -12.25
N LEU A 272 4.05 -6.73 -11.57
CA LEU A 272 3.54 -5.52 -12.21
C LEU A 272 4.61 -4.43 -12.40
N TYR A 273 5.84 -4.60 -11.88
CA TYR A 273 6.86 -3.57 -11.87
C TYR A 273 7.16 -3.03 -13.28
N ASP A 274 7.50 -3.91 -14.22
CA ASP A 274 7.83 -3.54 -15.60
C ASP A 274 6.65 -2.89 -16.32
N ARG A 275 5.43 -3.39 -16.06
CA ARG A 275 4.22 -2.81 -16.65
C ARG A 275 4.02 -1.38 -16.18
N LEU A 276 4.15 -1.12 -14.88
CA LEU A 276 4.04 0.22 -14.32
C LEU A 276 5.14 1.15 -14.84
N ALA A 277 6.37 0.65 -15.00
CA ALA A 277 7.47 1.40 -15.60
C ALA A 277 7.17 1.79 -17.05
N ILE A 278 6.62 0.88 -17.86
CA ILE A 278 6.19 1.16 -19.24
C ILE A 278 5.07 2.22 -19.26
N ILE A 279 4.09 2.15 -18.36
CA ILE A 279 3.01 3.14 -18.26
C ILE A 279 3.58 4.53 -17.91
N SER A 280 4.47 4.61 -16.91
CA SER A 280 5.15 5.85 -16.54
C SER A 280 5.95 6.42 -17.72
N ASN A 281 6.77 5.63 -18.41
CA ASN A 281 7.52 6.07 -19.58
C ASN A 281 6.60 6.60 -20.68
N THR A 282 5.46 5.94 -20.90
CA THR A 282 4.45 6.34 -21.88
C THR A 282 3.84 7.69 -21.55
N LEU A 283 3.46 7.91 -20.29
CA LEU A 283 2.97 9.19 -19.79
C LEU A 283 4.05 10.27 -19.90
N GLY A 284 5.30 9.94 -19.54
CA GLY A 284 6.48 10.77 -19.70
C GLY A 284 6.65 11.33 -21.10
N ILE A 285 6.55 10.45 -22.10
CA ILE A 285 6.63 10.81 -23.53
C ILE A 285 5.47 11.73 -23.92
N PHE A 286 4.25 11.40 -23.49
CA PHE A 286 3.06 12.19 -23.80
C PHE A 286 3.17 13.64 -23.29
N TRP A 287 3.57 13.84 -22.03
CA TRP A 287 3.61 15.18 -21.44
C TRP A 287 4.83 15.99 -21.86
N LYS A 288 5.97 15.34 -22.15
CA LYS A 288 7.20 16.00 -22.64
C LYS A 288 7.24 16.21 -24.15
N GLY A 289 6.37 15.55 -24.92
CA GLY A 289 6.35 15.62 -26.38
C GLY A 289 7.53 14.88 -27.05
N GLY A 290 7.98 13.77 -26.46
CA GLY A 290 9.08 12.95 -26.99
C GLY A 290 8.65 11.97 -28.09
N GLU A 291 9.62 11.30 -28.72
CA GLU A 291 9.34 10.19 -29.64
C GLU A 291 9.15 8.86 -28.87
N PRO A 292 8.20 7.99 -29.29
CA PRO A 292 8.01 6.68 -28.66
C PRO A 292 9.23 5.76 -28.80
N GLY A 293 9.68 5.19 -27.68
CA GLY A 293 10.78 4.22 -27.64
C GLY A 293 10.30 2.76 -27.53
N GLU A 294 11.23 1.84 -27.29
CA GLU A 294 10.93 0.40 -27.07
C GLU A 294 10.10 0.16 -25.80
N ASN A 295 10.29 0.97 -24.76
CA ASN A 295 9.58 0.86 -23.47
C ASN A 295 8.33 1.74 -23.39
N THR A 296 7.61 1.86 -24.51
CA THR A 296 6.41 2.71 -24.63
C THR A 296 5.22 1.88 -25.09
N ASP A 297 4.12 1.98 -24.37
CA ASP A 297 2.85 1.39 -24.80
C ASP A 297 2.15 2.34 -25.79
N ARG A 298 2.21 1.97 -27.08
CA ARG A 298 1.62 2.76 -28.15
C ARG A 298 0.10 2.85 -28.07
N ASN A 299 -0.56 1.83 -27.54
CA ASN A 299 -2.02 1.82 -27.41
C ASN A 299 -2.45 2.79 -26.32
N LEU A 300 -1.77 2.77 -25.16
CA LEU A 300 -2.01 3.74 -24.10
C LEU A 300 -1.68 5.16 -24.56
N LEU A 301 -0.56 5.36 -25.27
CA LEU A 301 -0.21 6.66 -25.83
C LEU A 301 -1.31 7.18 -26.77
N ALA A 302 -1.83 6.33 -27.67
CA ALA A 302 -2.92 6.69 -28.56
C ALA A 302 -4.21 7.02 -27.79
N SER A 303 -4.49 6.33 -26.68
CA SER A 303 -5.69 6.55 -25.85
C SER A 303 -5.71 7.91 -25.15
N LEU A 304 -4.55 8.53 -24.90
CA LEU A 304 -4.45 9.86 -24.29
C LEU A 304 -4.95 10.99 -25.21
N ALA A 305 -5.04 10.72 -26.52
CA ALA A 305 -5.49 11.63 -27.57
C ALA A 305 -4.68 12.95 -27.60
N GLU A 306 -5.31 14.08 -27.94
CA GLU A 306 -4.62 15.38 -28.03
C GLU A 306 -4.13 15.86 -26.66
N ALA A 307 -2.89 16.36 -26.62
CA ALA A 307 -2.20 16.77 -25.41
C ALA A 307 -2.61 18.18 -24.94
N ALA A 308 -3.88 18.34 -24.57
CA ALA A 308 -4.40 19.55 -23.94
C ALA A 308 -3.68 19.84 -22.60
N PRO A 309 -3.62 21.10 -22.12
CA PRO A 309 -2.89 21.47 -20.90
C PRO A 309 -3.25 20.62 -19.68
N ALA A 310 -4.54 20.44 -19.39
CA ALA A 310 -5.00 19.64 -18.26
C ALA A 310 -4.57 18.17 -18.35
N LYS A 311 -4.63 17.57 -19.55
CA LYS A 311 -4.19 16.18 -19.77
C LYS A 311 -2.69 16.02 -19.60
N ARG A 312 -1.89 16.98 -20.09
CA ARG A 312 -0.43 16.97 -19.89
C ARG A 312 -0.08 17.05 -18.41
N TRP A 313 -0.77 17.93 -17.67
CA TRP A 313 -0.58 18.05 -16.22
C TRP A 313 -0.95 16.76 -15.48
N LEU A 314 -2.12 16.17 -15.75
CA LEU A 314 -2.53 14.90 -15.15
C LEU A 314 -1.57 13.75 -15.51
N ALA A 315 -1.10 13.69 -16.76
CA ALA A 315 -0.14 12.69 -17.20
C ALA A 315 1.22 12.87 -16.52
N ALA A 316 1.71 14.10 -16.38
CA ALA A 316 2.93 14.41 -15.65
C ALA A 316 2.81 14.02 -14.17
N SER A 317 1.65 14.30 -13.56
CA SER A 317 1.37 13.91 -12.18
C SER A 317 1.39 12.40 -11.99
N MET A 318 0.68 11.64 -12.83
CA MET A 318 0.63 10.18 -12.74
C MET A 318 2.00 9.52 -13.04
N ASP A 319 2.72 9.99 -14.06
CA ASP A 319 4.10 9.57 -14.34
C ASP A 319 4.99 9.74 -13.11
N LYS A 320 4.98 10.94 -12.52
CA LYS A 320 5.78 11.26 -11.34
C LYS A 320 5.42 10.37 -10.16
N THR A 321 4.13 10.19 -9.88
CA THR A 321 3.64 9.32 -8.81
C THR A 321 4.14 7.89 -8.97
N ILE A 322 4.00 7.29 -10.15
CA ILE A 322 4.50 5.93 -10.42
C ILE A 322 6.01 5.87 -10.20
N ARG A 323 6.80 6.79 -10.78
CA ARG A 323 8.27 6.76 -10.64
C ARG A 323 8.70 6.85 -9.19
N LEU A 324 8.12 7.78 -8.43
CA LEU A 324 8.44 7.95 -7.01
C LEU A 324 8.13 6.67 -6.22
N GLN A 325 7.00 6.01 -6.47
CA GLN A 325 6.67 4.75 -5.80
C GLN A 325 7.59 3.59 -6.22
N LEU A 326 7.95 3.48 -7.50
CA LEU A 326 8.86 2.44 -7.99
C LEU A 326 10.33 2.65 -7.56
N GLN A 327 10.69 3.89 -7.23
CA GLN A 327 12.03 4.29 -6.77
C GLN A 327 12.11 4.49 -5.26
N ALA A 328 10.97 4.48 -4.56
CA ALA A 328 10.92 4.65 -3.12
C ALA A 328 11.83 3.62 -2.46
N SER A 329 12.58 4.07 -1.45
CA SER A 329 13.35 3.14 -0.63
C SER A 329 12.40 2.14 0.00
N SER A 330 12.69 0.86 -0.20
CA SER A 330 11.99 -0.26 0.45
C SER A 330 11.99 -0.16 1.98
N ASP A 331 12.86 0.68 2.56
CA ASP A 331 12.99 0.92 4.00
C ASP A 331 12.38 2.26 4.46
N PHE A 332 11.61 2.96 3.62
CA PHE A 332 10.94 4.21 4.00
C PHE A 332 10.16 4.08 5.32
N TRP A 333 9.50 2.94 5.54
CA TRP A 333 8.72 2.66 6.74
C TRP A 333 9.54 2.51 8.03
N LEU A 334 10.84 2.19 7.94
CA LEU A 334 11.71 2.09 9.12
C LEU A 334 11.97 3.45 9.78
N GLN A 335 11.62 4.55 9.11
CA GLN A 335 11.74 5.89 9.68
C GLN A 335 10.63 6.20 10.71
N PHE A 336 9.61 5.36 10.79
CA PHE A 336 8.41 5.57 11.63
C PHE A 336 8.23 4.54 12.74
N SER A 337 9.26 3.70 12.97
CA SER A 337 9.27 2.63 13.98
C SER A 337 9.97 3.00 15.27
#